data_AF-A0A6I7DCZ5-F1
#
_entry.id   AF-A0A6I7DCZ5-F1
#
_cell.length_a   1.000
_cell.length_b   1.000
_cell.length_c   1.000
_cell.angle_alpha   90.00
_cell.angle_beta   90.00
_cell.angle_gamma   90.00
#
_symmetry.space_group_name_H-M   'P 1'
#
loop_
_entity.id
_entity.type
_entity.pdbx_description
1 polymer ?
#
loop_
_entity_poly.entity_id
_entity_poly.type
_entity_poly.pdbx_seq_one_letter_code
_entity_poly.pdbx_strand_id
1 'polypeptide(L)'
;MYSLRRTSAPNTSIVFNATTDNDSNIIYWFVDDAYLGNSTNQRSIEWYPKKSGHYRIRAVDDKRRADTRNIRVDIIGVINKQEIEAH
;
A
#
# COMPACT_ATOMS: atom_id res chain seq x y z
N MET A 1 31.41 -11.86 16.02
CA MET A 1 30.57 -11.86 14.79
C MET A 1 29.24 -11.25 15.17
N TYR A 2 28.88 -10.09 14.62
CA TYR A 2 27.61 -9.42 14.93
C TYR A 2 26.71 -9.45 13.69
N SER A 3 25.55 -10.08 13.83
CA SER A 3 24.49 -10.08 12.81
C SER A 3 23.44 -9.03 13.19
N LEU A 4 23.26 -8.01 12.35
CA LEU A 4 22.21 -7.02 12.53
C LEU A 4 20.86 -7.64 12.12
N ARG A 5 19.95 -7.80 13.07
CA ARG A 5 18.56 -8.19 12.79
C ARG A 5 17.85 -6.94 12.28
N ARG A 6 17.46 -6.92 11.00
CA ARG A 6 16.57 -5.88 10.47
C ARG A 6 15.25 -6.00 11.21
N THR A 7 15.04 -5.20 12.25
CA THR A 7 13.76 -5.06 12.93
C THR A 7 12.69 -4.90 11.86
N SER A 8 11.69 -5.78 11.92
CA SER A 8 10.63 -5.95 10.92
C SER A 8 10.20 -4.59 10.39
N ALA A 9 10.21 -4.40 9.06
CA ALA A 9 9.55 -3.25 8.46
C ALA A 9 8.14 -3.17 9.07
N PRO A 10 7.64 -1.97 9.44
CA PRO A 10 6.31 -1.86 10.00
C PRO A 10 5.34 -2.51 9.01
N ASN A 11 4.68 -3.59 9.47
CA ASN A 11 3.66 -4.32 8.72
C ASN A 11 2.36 -3.50 8.68
N THR A 12 2.46 -2.21 8.40
CA THR A 12 1.32 -1.32 8.27
C THR A 12 0.83 -1.39 6.84
N SER A 13 -0.37 -1.95 6.66
CA SER A 13 -1.07 -1.92 5.38
C SER A 13 -1.75 -0.58 5.17
N ILE A 14 -1.88 -0.21 3.90
CA ILE A 14 -2.80 0.83 3.43
C ILE A 14 -3.96 0.09 2.78
N VAL A 15 -5.18 0.38 3.23
CA VAL A 15 -6.40 -0.26 2.74
C VAL A 15 -6.94 0.56 1.56
N PHE A 16 -7.18 -0.09 0.44
CA PHE A 16 -7.84 0.51 -0.72
C PHE A 16 -9.28 0.03 -0.83
N ASN A 17 -10.18 0.99 -1.04
CA ASN A 17 -11.57 0.77 -1.39
C ASN A 17 -11.95 1.67 -2.57
N ALA A 18 -12.95 1.24 -3.32
CA ALA A 18 -13.55 2.04 -4.38
C ALA A 18 -15.03 1.68 -4.47
N THR A 19 -15.83 2.66 -4.85
CA THR A 19 -17.24 2.47 -5.19
C THR A 19 -17.36 2.58 -6.70
N THR A 20 -17.97 1.59 -7.33
CA THR A 20 -18.27 1.59 -8.77
C THR A 20 -19.78 1.76 -8.98
N ASP A 21 -20.16 2.08 -10.21
CA ASP A 21 -21.55 1.96 -10.63
C ASP A 21 -22.02 0.50 -10.54
N ASN A 22 -23.35 0.31 -10.53
CA ASN A 22 -23.99 -0.99 -10.32
C ASN A 22 -23.77 -2.00 -11.46
N ASP A 23 -23.12 -1.61 -12.55
CA ASP A 23 -22.80 -2.46 -13.70
C ASP A 23 -21.40 -3.07 -13.65
N SER A 24 -20.58 -2.72 -12.65
CA SER A 24 -19.24 -3.28 -12.43
C SER A 24 -19.19 -4.16 -11.18
N ASN A 25 -18.60 -5.34 -11.31
CA ASN A 25 -18.52 -6.33 -10.23
C ASN A 25 -17.11 -6.50 -9.66
N ILE A 26 -16.08 -6.22 -10.47
CA ILE A 26 -14.67 -6.45 -10.12
C ILE A 26 -13.87 -5.17 -10.32
N ILE A 27 -13.01 -4.87 -9.37
CA ILE A 27 -12.03 -3.79 -9.41
C ILE A 27 -10.64 -4.40 -9.37
N TYR A 28 -9.83 -4.10 -10.39
CA TYR A 28 -8.42 -4.47 -10.50
C TYR A 28 -7.55 -3.32 -9.98
N TRP A 29 -6.69 -3.64 -9.02
CA TRP A 29 -5.86 -2.67 -8.32
C TRP A 29 -4.42 -2.73 -8.81
N PHE A 30 -3.83 -1.56 -9.04
CA PHE A 30 -2.45 -1.41 -9.44
C PHE A 30 -1.75 -0.36 -8.57
N VAL A 31 -0.48 -0.64 -8.26
CA VAL A 31 0.44 0.33 -7.68
C VAL A 31 1.56 0.55 -8.70
N ASP A 32 1.65 1.79 -9.16
CA ASP A 32 2.35 2.19 -10.37
C ASP A 32 1.86 1.39 -11.58
N ASP A 33 2.69 0.48 -12.08
CA ASP A 33 2.36 -0.43 -13.18
C ASP A 33 2.29 -1.90 -12.72
N ALA A 34 2.45 -2.15 -11.42
CA ALA A 34 2.38 -3.48 -10.84
C ALA A 34 0.95 -3.83 -10.42
N TYR A 35 0.48 -5.01 -10.83
CA TYR A 35 -0.79 -5.56 -10.39
C TYR A 35 -0.71 -5.97 -8.91
N LEU A 36 -1.62 -5.45 -8.11
CA LEU A 36 -1.72 -5.74 -6.67
C LEU A 36 -2.68 -6.91 -6.41
N GLY A 37 -3.81 -6.94 -7.11
CA GLY A 37 -4.91 -7.88 -6.87
C GLY A 37 -6.24 -7.30 -7.32
N ASN A 38 -7.33 -7.99 -6.99
CA ASN A 38 -8.68 -7.52 -7.27
C ASN A 38 -9.57 -7.59 -6.03
N SER A 39 -10.65 -6.81 -6.04
CA SER A 39 -11.73 -6.86 -5.06
C SER A 39 -13.09 -6.70 -5.74
N THR A 40 -14.16 -7.06 -5.04
CA THR A 40 -15.51 -6.69 -5.46
C THR A 40 -15.81 -5.24 -5.07
N ASN A 41 -16.83 -4.61 -5.66
CA ASN A 41 -17.22 -3.21 -5.42
C ASN A 41 -17.59 -2.84 -3.96
N GLN A 42 -17.62 -3.82 -3.06
CA GLN A 42 -17.89 -3.67 -1.62
C GLN A 42 -16.77 -4.19 -0.74
N ARG A 43 -15.66 -4.68 -1.32
CA ARG A 43 -14.54 -5.25 -0.59
C ARG A 43 -13.28 -4.43 -0.79
N SER A 44 -12.50 -4.35 0.27
CA SER A 44 -11.20 -3.68 0.27
C SER A 44 -10.06 -4.66 -0.06
N ILE A 45 -8.94 -4.11 -0.52
CA ILE A 45 -7.66 -4.83 -0.62
C ILE A 45 -6.60 -4.11 0.21
N GLU A 46 -5.67 -4.88 0.76
CA GLU A 46 -4.54 -4.35 1.52
C GLU A 46 -3.29 -4.25 0.65
N TRP A 47 -2.62 -3.10 0.71
CA TRP A 47 -1.30 -2.91 0.14
C TRP A 47 -0.27 -2.65 1.22
N TYR A 48 0.87 -3.33 1.12
CA TYR A 48 1.97 -3.24 2.08
C TYR A 48 3.18 -2.56 1.39
N PRO A 49 3.31 -1.23 1.48
CA PRO A 49 4.42 -0.52 0.87
C PRO A 49 5.75 -1.01 1.43
N LYS A 50 6.75 -1.20 0.56
CA LYS A 50 8.08 -1.69 0.95
C LYS A 50 9.09 -0.58 1.13
N LYS A 51 8.81 0.62 0.61
CA LYS A 51 9.69 1.80 0.66
C LYS A 51 8.84 3.06 0.78
N SER A 52 9.41 4.11 1.37
CA SER A 52 8.85 5.47 1.24
C SER A 52 8.96 5.92 -0.22
N GLY A 53 8.01 6.72 -0.69
CA GLY A 53 8.01 7.22 -2.06
C GLY A 53 6.67 7.78 -2.51
N HIS A 54 6.65 8.23 -3.76
CA HIS A 54 5.44 8.59 -4.47
C HIS A 54 4.95 7.39 -5.27
N TYR A 55 3.65 7.14 -5.20
CA TYR A 55 3.02 5.98 -5.84
C TYR A 55 1.77 6.42 -6.60
N ARG A 56 1.57 5.86 -7.79
CA ARG A 56 0.33 5.99 -8.55
C ARG A 56 -0.57 4.80 -8.27
N ILE A 57 -1.69 5.01 -7.60
CA ILE A 57 -2.70 3.97 -7.35
C ILE A 57 -3.75 4.04 -8.45
N ARG A 58 -4.05 2.91 -9.08
CA ARG A 58 -5.11 2.80 -10.09
C ARG A 58 -6.11 1.74 -9.69
N ALA A 59 -7.39 2.11 -9.72
CA ALA A 59 -8.52 1.20 -9.65
C ALA A 59 -9.13 1.13 -11.04
N VAL A 60 -9.16 -0.06 -11.65
CA VAL A 60 -9.73 -0.28 -12.99
C VAL A 60 -10.86 -1.28 -12.87
N ASP A 61 -12.08 -0.92 -13.26
CA ASP A 61 -13.19 -1.86 -13.23
C ASP A 61 -13.19 -2.82 -14.43
N ASP A 62 -14.07 -3.83 -14.38
CA ASP A 62 -14.29 -4.80 -15.47
C ASP A 62 -14.90 -4.18 -16.75
N LYS A 63 -15.30 -2.91 -16.71
CA LYS A 63 -15.69 -2.07 -17.86
C LYS A 63 -14.54 -1.20 -18.38
N ARG A 64 -13.33 -1.37 -17.83
CA ARG A 64 -12.11 -0.62 -18.17
C ARG A 64 -12.17 0.87 -17.82
N ARG A 65 -13.10 1.30 -16.96
CA ARG A 65 -13.10 2.63 -16.36
C ARG A 65 -12.06 2.67 -15.26
N ALA A 66 -11.38 3.81 -15.10
CA ALA A 66 -10.30 3.92 -14.14
C ALA A 66 -10.39 5.20 -13.30
N ASP A 67 -10.12 5.08 -12.00
CA ASP A 67 -9.71 6.20 -11.14
C ASP A 67 -8.22 6.09 -10.83
N THR A 68 -7.55 7.24 -10.71
CA THR A 68 -6.11 7.31 -10.42
C THR A 68 -5.83 8.30 -9.30
N ARG A 69 -5.06 7.86 -8.29
CA ARG A 69 -4.64 8.69 -7.15
C ARG A 69 -3.12 8.65 -7.01
N ASN A 70 -2.50 9.81 -6.97
CA ASN A 70 -1.08 9.91 -6.61
C ASN A 70 -0.98 10.14 -5.11
N ILE A 71 -0.29 9.25 -4.41
CA ILE A 71 -0.08 9.34 -2.96
C ILE A 71 1.41 9.42 -2.64
N ARG A 72 1.73 10.02 -1.50
CA ARG A 72 3.06 9.95 -0.89
C ARG A 72 2.98 9.04 0.33
N VAL A 73 3.87 8.06 0.39
CA VAL A 73 4.01 7.15 1.53
C VAL A 73 5.35 7.43 2.20
N ASP A 74 5.32 7.70 3.50
CA ASP A 74 6.52 7.83 4.33
C ASP A 74 6.52 6.71 5.38
N ILE A 75 7.43 5.73 5.22
CA ILE A 75 7.66 4.67 6.20
C ILE A 75 8.65 5.18 7.23
N ILE A 76 8.17 5.43 8.45
CA ILE A 76 8.97 5.95 9.55
C ILE A 76 9.45 4.78 10.40
N GLY A 77 10.77 4.57 10.48
CA GLY A 77 11.34 3.64 11.44
C GLY A 77 11.26 4.22 12.85
N VAL A 78 10.72 3.48 13.81
CA VAL A 78 10.82 3.87 15.22
C VAL A 78 12.23 3.56 15.68
N ILE A 79 13.04 4.61 15.89
CA ILE A 79 14.29 4.50 16.65
C ILE A 79 13.94 4.49 18.14
N ASN A 80 14.29 3.42 18.84
CA ASN A 80 14.11 3.35 20.29
C ASN A 80 15.15 4.26 20.96
N LYS A 81 14.67 5.25 21.72
CA LYS A 81 15.48 6.27 22.40
C LYS A 81 16.49 5.71 23.43
N GLN A 82 16.36 4.45 23.85
CA GLN A 82 17.25 3.81 24.82
C GLN A 82 18.69 3.58 24.32
N GLU A 83 18.97 3.69 23.01
CA GLU A 83 20.34 3.57 22.47
C GLU A 83 21.16 4.88 22.54
N ILE A 84 20.53 6.02 22.83
CA ILE A 84 21.17 7.35 22.68
C ILE A 84 21.86 7.82 23.99
N GLU A 85 21.54 7.22 25.14
CA GLU A 85 22.06 7.65 26.45
C GLU A 85 23.21 6.77 27.00
N ALA A 86 23.76 5.87 26.18
CA ALA A 86 24.82 4.95 26.60
C ALA A 86 26.25 5.37 26.18
N HIS A 87 26.47 6.62 25.78
CA HIS A 87 27.82 7.16 25.48
C HIS A 87 28.05 8.50 26.17
#